data_AF-A0A7S1WHK6-F1
#
_entry.id   AF-A0A7S1WHK6-F1
#
_cell.length_a   1.000
_cell.length_b   1.000
_cell.length_c   1.000
_cell.angle_alpha   90.00
_cell.angle_beta   90.00
_cell.angle_gamma   90.00
#
_symmetry.space_group_name_H-M   'P 1'
#
loop_
_entity.id
_entity.type
_entity.pdbx_description
1 polymer ?
#
loop_
_entity_poly.entity_id
_entity_poly.type
_entity_poly.pdbx_seq_one_letter_code
_entity_poly.pdbx_strand_id
1 'polypeptide(L)'
;VTFVWGERWGALVPRFAAWASKLGMGTIIVAMGDTSRRACEAASRALGSSTATGIACWDPLHYSGKSQSEQTAERGSILQRHAIVHLLLHLGIDALAFDFDTFFFSDPRPHLEALAEREAADVLMARHLDADCLNMGLLYVRASARTAE
;
A
#
# COMPACT_ATOMS: atom_id res chain seq x y z
N VAL A 1 1.08 3.29 -0.40
CA VAL A 1 0.00 2.74 0.46
C VAL A 1 0.23 1.24 0.58
N THR A 2 0.10 0.67 1.78
CA THR A 2 0.46 -0.71 2.07
C THR A 2 -0.70 -1.46 2.69
N PHE A 3 -0.97 -2.66 2.22
CA PHE A 3 -2.13 -3.46 2.62
C PHE A 3 -1.70 -4.56 3.56
N VAL A 4 -2.39 -4.69 4.69
CA VAL A 4 -2.10 -5.72 5.69
C VAL A 4 -3.41 -6.33 6.15
N TRP A 5 -3.55 -7.64 6.02
CA TRP A 5 -4.81 -8.32 6.33
C TRP A 5 -4.61 -9.57 7.16
N GLY A 6 -5.48 -9.77 8.17
CA GLY A 6 -5.52 -10.99 8.95
C GLY A 6 -4.43 -11.10 10.02
N GLU A 7 -4.61 -12.06 10.93
CA GLU A 7 -3.81 -12.17 12.15
C GLU A 7 -2.33 -12.41 11.90
N ARG A 8 -1.99 -13.18 10.87
CA ARG A 8 -0.59 -13.49 10.51
C ARG A 8 0.23 -12.25 10.25
N TRP A 9 -0.36 -11.25 9.61
CA TRP A 9 0.34 -10.05 9.19
C TRP A 9 0.22 -8.90 10.19
N GLY A 10 -0.78 -8.92 11.07
CA GLY A 10 -0.97 -7.92 12.12
C GLY A 10 0.27 -7.72 13.01
N ALA A 11 1.00 -8.79 13.32
CA ALA A 11 2.23 -8.72 14.12
C ALA A 11 3.39 -7.99 13.43
N LEU A 12 3.37 -7.87 12.10
CA LEU A 12 4.43 -7.22 11.34
C LEU A 12 4.17 -5.72 11.13
N VAL A 13 2.91 -5.27 11.31
CA VAL A 13 2.51 -3.86 11.13
C VAL A 13 3.40 -2.90 11.91
N PRO A 14 3.72 -3.10 13.21
CA PRO A 14 4.55 -2.15 13.95
C PRO A 14 5.98 -2.04 13.40
N ARG A 15 6.55 -3.16 12.96
CA ARG A 15 7.91 -3.19 12.38
C ARG A 15 7.94 -2.48 11.03
N PHE A 16 6.94 -2.73 10.21
CA PHE A 16 6.77 -2.04 8.92
C PHE A 16 6.58 -0.54 9.10
N ALA A 17 5.69 -0.12 10.00
CA ALA A 17 5.44 1.28 10.32
C ALA A 17 6.72 2.01 10.78
N ALA A 18 7.50 1.38 11.67
CA ALA A 18 8.78 1.93 12.11
C ALA A 18 9.81 2.03 10.98
N TRP A 19 9.87 1.01 10.11
CA TRP A 19 10.73 1.02 8.92
C TRP A 19 10.37 2.13 7.93
N ALA A 20 9.08 2.27 7.58
CA ALA A 20 8.61 3.32 6.67
C ALA A 20 8.85 4.73 7.24
N SER A 21 8.63 4.90 8.55
CA SER A 21 8.93 6.13 9.27
C SER A 21 10.43 6.47 9.22
N LYS A 22 11.31 5.48 9.45
CA LYS A 22 12.77 5.65 9.32
C LYS A 22 13.20 6.08 7.92
N LEU A 23 12.48 5.65 6.88
CA LEU A 23 12.72 6.04 5.49
C LEU A 23 12.09 7.40 5.12
N GLY A 24 11.34 8.05 6.02
CA GLY A 24 10.65 9.31 5.71
C GLY A 24 9.51 9.14 4.70
N MET A 25 8.92 7.95 4.61
CA MET A 25 7.84 7.64 3.66
C MET A 25 6.48 7.90 4.29
N GLY A 26 5.72 8.86 3.76
CA GLY A 26 4.28 8.99 4.06
C GLY A 26 3.55 7.73 3.59
N THR A 27 2.89 7.01 4.50
CA THR A 27 2.41 5.64 4.24
C THR A 27 1.03 5.41 4.83
N ILE A 28 0.00 5.28 3.98
CA ILE A 28 -1.30 4.77 4.44
C ILE A 28 -1.17 3.25 4.58
N ILE A 29 -1.43 2.71 5.77
CA ILE A 29 -1.52 1.28 6.04
C ILE A 29 -3.00 0.90 6.11
N VAL A 30 -3.39 0.00 5.22
CA VAL A 30 -4.75 -0.48 5.11
C VAL A 30 -4.83 -1.81 5.84
N ALA A 31 -5.22 -1.73 7.09
CA ALA A 31 -5.15 -2.79 8.06
C ALA A 31 -6.54 -3.44 8.23
N MET A 32 -6.81 -4.49 7.47
CA MET A 32 -8.11 -5.17 7.47
C MET A 32 -8.22 -6.21 8.59
N GLY A 33 -9.35 -6.18 9.30
CA GLY A 33 -9.64 -7.06 10.42
C GLY A 33 -9.11 -6.48 11.74
N ASP A 34 -9.79 -6.79 12.84
CA ASP A 34 -9.56 -6.14 14.13
C ASP A 34 -8.13 -6.28 14.66
N THR A 35 -7.46 -7.40 14.37
CA THR A 35 -6.07 -7.62 14.81
C THR A 35 -5.10 -6.68 14.09
N SER A 36 -5.15 -6.62 12.76
CA SER A 36 -4.29 -5.73 11.98
C SER A 36 -4.59 -4.27 12.26
N ARG A 37 -5.87 -3.89 12.36
CA ARG A 37 -6.29 -2.52 12.68
C ARG A 37 -5.73 -2.06 14.02
N ARG A 38 -5.94 -2.85 15.08
CA ARG A 38 -5.40 -2.51 16.42
C ARG A 38 -3.88 -2.43 16.42
N ALA A 39 -3.19 -3.30 15.69
CA ALA A 39 -1.74 -3.25 15.55
C ALA A 39 -1.28 -1.97 14.84
N CYS A 40 -1.98 -1.55 13.78
CA CYS A 40 -1.71 -0.30 13.07
C CYS A 40 -1.93 0.92 13.97
N GLU A 41 -3.08 1.02 14.63
CA GLU A 41 -3.39 2.13 15.52
C GLU A 41 -2.39 2.23 16.67
N ALA A 42 -1.97 1.09 17.24
CA ALA A 42 -0.94 1.05 18.27
C ALA A 42 0.42 1.54 17.75
N ALA A 43 0.81 1.13 16.55
CA ALA A 43 2.05 1.58 15.90
C ALA A 43 2.03 3.09 15.59
N SER A 44 0.92 3.59 15.04
CA SER A 44 0.71 5.01 14.75
C SER A 44 0.81 5.87 16.02
N ARG A 45 0.19 5.43 17.13
CA ARG A 45 0.33 6.09 18.44
C ARG A 45 1.77 6.07 18.96
N ALA A 46 2.47 4.93 18.84
CA ALA A 46 3.83 4.77 19.36
C ALA A 46 4.87 5.61 18.60
N LEU A 47 4.67 5.84 17.31
CA LEU A 47 5.57 6.66 16.49
C LEU A 47 5.37 8.18 16.69
N GLY A 48 4.37 8.57 17.49
CA GLY A 48 4.04 9.97 17.79
C GLY A 48 3.29 10.63 16.63
N SER A 49 2.28 11.45 16.94
CA SER A 49 1.50 12.20 15.95
C SER A 49 2.28 13.36 15.31
N SER A 50 3.62 13.27 15.25
CA SER A 50 4.41 14.25 14.51
C SER A 50 3.99 14.13 13.05
N THR A 51 3.39 15.20 12.55
CA THR A 51 2.77 15.35 11.23
C THR A 51 3.68 15.00 10.05
N ALA A 52 4.95 14.67 10.29
CA ALA A 52 5.93 14.27 9.28
C ALA A 52 5.84 12.78 8.88
N THR A 53 5.47 11.88 9.79
CA THR A 53 5.41 10.43 9.50
C THR A 53 3.96 10.04 9.26
N GLY A 54 3.43 10.38 8.08
CA GLY A 54 2.03 10.24 7.69
C GLY A 54 1.55 8.78 7.62
N ILE A 55 1.43 8.11 8.77
CA ILE A 55 0.88 6.76 8.90
C ILE A 55 -0.61 6.85 9.24
N ALA A 56 -1.45 6.55 8.25
CA ALA A 56 -2.90 6.46 8.42
C ALA A 56 -3.33 4.99 8.42
N CYS A 57 -4.19 4.59 9.35
CA CYS A 57 -4.73 3.24 9.46
C CYS A 57 -6.15 3.20 8.90
N TRP A 58 -6.42 2.31 7.94
CA TRP A 58 -7.76 2.20 7.32
C TRP A 58 -8.23 0.74 7.23
N ASP A 59 -9.49 0.48 7.59
CA ASP A 59 -10.14 -0.83 7.41
C ASP A 59 -11.48 -0.63 6.64
N PRO A 60 -11.54 -0.95 5.33
CA PRO A 60 -12.76 -0.80 4.55
C PRO A 60 -13.87 -1.78 4.93
N LEU A 61 -13.56 -2.90 5.59
CA LEU A 61 -14.53 -3.96 5.89
C LEU A 61 -15.16 -3.80 7.28
N HIS A 62 -14.56 -3.01 8.16
CA HIS A 62 -15.08 -2.77 9.51
C HIS A 62 -16.53 -2.24 9.50
N TYR A 63 -16.92 -1.49 8.46
CA TYR A 63 -18.25 -0.90 8.35
C TYR A 63 -19.28 -1.78 7.62
N SER A 64 -18.92 -2.97 7.12
CA SER A 64 -19.79 -3.71 6.21
C SER A 64 -20.76 -4.70 6.88
N GLY A 65 -20.66 -4.95 8.19
CA GLY A 65 -21.61 -5.75 8.98
C GLY A 65 -21.82 -7.21 8.52
N LYS A 66 -20.92 -7.80 7.71
CA LYS A 66 -21.06 -9.16 7.14
C LYS A 66 -20.05 -10.14 7.74
N SER A 67 -20.47 -11.40 7.93
CA SER A 67 -19.66 -12.50 8.48
C SER A 67 -18.46 -12.84 7.60
N GLN A 68 -17.32 -13.12 8.26
CA GLN A 68 -15.95 -13.11 7.72
C GLN A 68 -15.47 -14.46 7.15
N SER A 69 -16.23 -15.54 7.26
CA SER A 69 -15.74 -16.89 7.00
C SER A 69 -15.93 -17.33 5.54
N GLU A 70 -14.83 -17.56 4.85
CA GLU A 70 -14.61 -18.62 3.83
C GLU A 70 -14.52 -18.30 2.32
N GLN A 71 -14.94 -17.15 1.77
CA GLN A 71 -14.83 -16.95 0.30
C GLN A 71 -14.28 -15.60 -0.20
N THR A 72 -13.90 -14.69 0.70
CA THR A 72 -13.60 -13.29 0.36
C THR A 72 -12.13 -12.87 0.55
N ALA A 73 -11.27 -13.79 0.99
CA ALA A 73 -9.89 -13.54 1.37
C ALA A 73 -9.00 -13.00 0.23
N GLU A 74 -8.82 -13.82 -0.80
CA GLU A 74 -7.93 -13.55 -1.94
C GLU A 74 -8.55 -12.51 -2.88
N ARG A 75 -9.85 -12.64 -3.16
CA ARG A 75 -10.61 -11.67 -3.97
C ARG A 75 -10.64 -10.29 -3.30
N GLY A 76 -10.74 -10.25 -1.97
CA GLY A 76 -10.68 -9.03 -1.18
C GLY A 76 -9.32 -8.35 -1.32
N SER A 77 -8.22 -9.09 -1.19
CA SER A 77 -6.87 -8.54 -1.31
C SER A 77 -6.61 -7.91 -2.68
N ILE A 78 -6.92 -8.61 -3.78
CA ILE A 78 -6.68 -8.09 -5.13
C ILE A 78 -7.58 -6.89 -5.44
N LEU A 79 -8.90 -7.02 -5.22
CA LEU A 79 -9.83 -5.93 -5.51
C LEU A 79 -9.53 -4.68 -4.68
N GLN A 80 -9.19 -4.87 -3.41
CA GLN A 80 -8.88 -3.77 -2.52
C GLN A 80 -7.59 -3.06 -2.92
N ARG A 81 -6.56 -3.80 -3.31
CA ARG A 81 -5.31 -3.22 -3.80
C ARG A 81 -5.58 -2.22 -4.92
N HIS A 82 -6.36 -2.64 -5.91
CA HIS A 82 -6.70 -1.81 -7.06
C HIS A 82 -7.68 -0.70 -6.68
N ALA A 83 -8.67 -0.95 -5.81
CA ALA A 83 -9.65 0.04 -5.38
C ALA A 83 -8.98 1.25 -4.71
N ILE A 84 -7.97 1.04 -3.87
CA ILE A 84 -7.31 2.18 -3.21
C ILE A 84 -6.36 2.90 -4.15
N VAL A 85 -5.60 2.17 -4.98
CA VAL A 85 -4.79 2.82 -6.02
C VAL A 85 -5.70 3.72 -6.85
N HIS A 86 -6.83 3.21 -7.32
CA HIS A 86 -7.82 3.97 -8.05
C HIS A 86 -8.37 5.18 -7.27
N LEU A 87 -8.76 5.02 -6.00
CA LEU A 87 -9.22 6.14 -5.16
C LEU A 87 -8.16 7.23 -5.00
N LEU A 88 -6.87 6.88 -4.83
CA LEU A 88 -5.79 7.86 -4.74
C LEU A 88 -5.59 8.62 -6.04
N LEU A 89 -5.68 7.91 -7.17
CA LEU A 89 -5.57 8.52 -8.49
C LEU A 89 -6.70 9.53 -8.76
N HIS A 90 -7.93 9.23 -8.32
CA HIS A 90 -9.06 10.19 -8.33
C HIS A 90 -8.81 11.43 -7.49
N LEU A 91 -8.02 11.32 -6.43
CA LEU A 91 -7.63 12.44 -5.57
C LEU A 91 -6.42 13.22 -6.11
N GLY A 92 -5.87 12.85 -7.27
CA GLY A 92 -4.67 13.47 -7.82
C GLY A 92 -3.38 13.06 -7.11
N ILE A 93 -3.36 11.91 -6.44
CA ILE A 93 -2.22 11.41 -5.67
C ILE A 93 -1.56 10.24 -6.41
N ASP A 94 -0.27 10.41 -6.76
CA ASP A 94 0.56 9.32 -7.29
C ASP A 94 0.59 8.13 -6.32
N ALA A 95 0.47 6.92 -6.87
CA ALA A 95 0.36 5.71 -6.09
C ALA A 95 1.58 4.80 -6.31
N LEU A 96 2.31 4.53 -5.22
CA LEU A 96 3.24 3.42 -5.12
C LEU A 96 2.58 2.28 -4.31
N ALA A 97 2.37 1.15 -4.97
CA ALA A 97 1.82 -0.08 -4.39
C ALA A 97 2.84 -1.22 -4.50
N PHE A 98 3.05 -1.94 -3.40
CA PHE A 98 3.97 -3.05 -3.35
C PHE A 98 3.49 -4.14 -2.39
N ASP A 99 3.94 -5.36 -2.62
CA ASP A 99 3.61 -6.50 -1.76
C ASP A 99 4.37 -6.42 -0.44
N PHE A 100 3.82 -7.02 0.61
CA PHE A 100 4.35 -6.85 1.97
C PHE A 100 5.70 -7.56 2.20
N ASP A 101 6.06 -8.48 1.31
CA ASP A 101 7.36 -9.14 1.24
C ASP A 101 8.38 -8.37 0.37
N THR A 102 8.02 -7.18 -0.11
CA THR A 102 8.95 -6.27 -0.80
C THR A 102 9.69 -5.40 0.20
N PHE A 103 11.01 -5.43 0.14
CA PHE A 103 11.89 -4.64 1.00
C PHE A 103 12.67 -3.61 0.19
N PHE A 104 12.53 -2.33 0.53
CA PHE A 104 13.38 -1.28 -0.03
C PHE A 104 14.56 -0.97 0.88
N PHE A 105 15.74 -0.83 0.27
CA PHE A 105 16.95 -0.37 0.95
C PHE A 105 17.04 1.16 1.03
N SER A 106 16.26 1.86 0.20
CA SER A 106 16.13 3.32 0.15
C SER A 106 14.74 3.69 -0.41
N ASP A 107 14.32 4.95 -0.25
CA ASP A 107 13.09 5.44 -0.87
C ASP A 107 13.17 5.33 -2.42
N PRO A 108 12.31 4.53 -3.08
CA PRO A 108 12.39 4.33 -4.53
C PRO A 108 11.74 5.47 -5.33
N ARG A 109 10.97 6.37 -4.70
CA ARG A 109 10.14 7.38 -5.38
C ARG A 109 10.94 8.27 -6.34
N PRO A 110 12.09 8.89 -5.94
CA PRO A 110 12.79 9.79 -6.84
C PRO A 110 13.26 9.10 -8.13
N HIS A 111 13.61 7.81 -8.04
CA HIS A 111 14.02 7.02 -9.20
C HIS A 111 12.82 6.67 -10.10
N LEU A 112 11.71 6.23 -9.50
CA LEU A 112 10.50 5.86 -10.23
C LEU A 112 9.87 7.07 -10.93
N GLU A 113 9.82 8.22 -10.26
CA GLU A 113 9.32 9.48 -10.82
C GLU A 113 10.19 9.93 -12.02
N ALA A 114 11.52 9.90 -11.88
CA ALA A 114 12.44 10.24 -12.96
C ALA A 114 12.35 9.26 -14.15
N LEU A 115 12.14 7.97 -13.87
CA LEU A 115 11.93 6.94 -14.89
C LEU A 115 10.61 7.19 -15.64
N ALA A 116 9.52 7.43 -14.91
CA ALA A 116 8.20 7.69 -15.50
C ALA A 116 8.22 8.93 -16.39
N GLU A 117 8.89 10.01 -15.96
CA GLU A 117 9.06 11.23 -16.76
C GLU A 117 9.88 10.96 -18.03
N ARG A 118 11.00 10.25 -17.92
CA ARG A 118 11.86 9.95 -19.07
C ARG A 118 11.16 9.09 -20.12
N GLU A 119 10.42 8.07 -19.68
CA GLU A 119 9.72 7.14 -20.58
C GLU A 119 8.33 7.67 -20.99
N ALA A 120 7.91 8.86 -20.52
CA ALA A 120 6.57 9.41 -20.69
C ALA A 120 5.47 8.38 -20.32
N ALA A 121 5.68 7.64 -19.22
CA ALA A 121 4.85 6.54 -18.79
C ALA A 121 3.99 6.92 -17.58
N ASP A 122 2.69 6.60 -17.66
CA ASP A 122 1.74 6.79 -16.56
C ASP A 122 1.80 5.64 -15.53
N VAL A 123 2.26 4.46 -15.97
CA VAL A 123 2.29 3.22 -15.18
C VAL A 123 3.65 2.55 -15.34
N LEU A 124 4.31 2.25 -14.23
CA LEU A 124 5.56 1.47 -14.17
C LEU A 124 5.33 0.18 -13.39
N MET A 125 5.81 -0.93 -13.96
CA MET A 125 5.70 -2.26 -13.37
C MET A 125 7.04 -2.99 -13.48
N ALA A 126 7.36 -3.79 -12.47
CA ALA A 126 8.52 -4.67 -12.55
C ALA A 126 8.25 -5.81 -13.55
N ARG A 127 9.28 -6.25 -14.26
CA ARG A 127 9.24 -7.51 -15.02
C ARG A 127 9.56 -8.67 -14.07
N HIS A 128 8.93 -9.81 -14.28
CA HIS A 128 9.31 -11.05 -13.59
C HIS A 128 10.73 -11.47 -14.04
N LEU A 129 11.54 -11.97 -13.12
CA LEU A 129 12.98 -12.23 -13.39
C LEU A 129 13.21 -13.48 -14.26
N ASP A 130 12.38 -14.50 -14.08
CA ASP A 130 12.52 -15.83 -14.70
C ASP A 130 11.33 -16.22 -15.61
N ALA A 131 10.42 -15.28 -15.88
CA ALA A 131 9.24 -15.51 -16.70
C ALA A 131 8.91 -14.28 -17.57
N ASP A 132 8.23 -14.52 -18.69
CA ASP A 132 7.79 -13.45 -19.59
C ASP A 132 6.45 -12.85 -19.15
N CYS A 133 6.43 -12.32 -17.93
CA CYS A 133 5.26 -11.69 -17.36
C CYS A 133 5.64 -10.47 -16.50
N LEU A 134 4.63 -9.67 -16.14
CA LEU A 134 4.77 -8.54 -15.24
C LEU A 134 4.70 -9.02 -13.79
N ASN A 135 5.59 -8.50 -12.95
CA ASN A 135 5.54 -8.69 -11.51
C ASN A 135 4.65 -7.60 -10.90
N MET A 136 3.49 -8.02 -10.41
CA MET A 136 2.57 -7.12 -9.71
C MET A 136 3.10 -6.71 -8.33
N GLY A 137 4.14 -7.31 -7.78
CA GLY A 137 4.64 -7.00 -6.43
C GLY A 137 5.21 -5.59 -6.27
N LEU A 138 5.44 -4.85 -7.36
CA LEU A 138 5.76 -3.43 -7.34
C LEU A 138 5.09 -2.71 -8.52
N LEU A 139 4.28 -1.70 -8.21
CA LEU A 139 3.53 -0.89 -9.16
C LEU A 139 3.64 0.58 -8.77
N TYR A 140 4.03 1.43 -9.72
CA TYR A 140 3.93 2.88 -9.59
C TYR A 140 2.96 3.41 -10.65
N VAL A 141 2.05 4.29 -10.23
CA VAL A 141 1.05 4.92 -11.11
C VAL A 141 1.03 6.42 -10.85
N ARG A 142 1.24 7.21 -11.90
CA ARG A 142 1.07 8.67 -11.87
C ARG A 142 -0.40 9.03 -11.89
N ALA A 143 -0.80 9.98 -11.06
CA ALA A 143 -2.16 10.50 -11.10
C ALA A 143 -2.36 11.40 -12.32
N SER A 144 -3.33 11.04 -13.15
CA SER A 144 -3.78 11.80 -14.31
C SER A 144 -5.28 11.54 -14.52
N ALA A 145 -5.92 12.35 -15.37
CA ALA A 145 -7.30 12.07 -15.78
C ALA A 145 -7.44 10.67 -16.41
N ARG A 146 -6.43 10.20 -17.15
CA ARG A 146 -6.44 8.90 -17.83
C ARG A 146 -6.37 7.73 -16.86
N THR A 147 -5.54 7.83 -15.82
CA THR A 147 -5.34 6.73 -14.85
C THR A 147 -6.41 6.72 -13.76
N ALA A 148 -7.25 7.74 -13.70
CA ALA A 148 -8.39 7.83 -12.80
C ALA A 148 -9.70 7.31 -13.44
N GLU A 149 -9.80 7.18 -14.77
CA GLU A 149 -10.98 6.59 -15.44
C GLU A 149 -11.06 5.07 -15.30
#